data_AF-A0A1M7XZM7-F1
#
_entry.id   AF-A0A1M7XZM7-F1
#
_cell.length_a   1.000
_cell.length_b   1.000
_cell.length_c   1.000
_cell.angle_alpha   90.00
_cell.angle_beta   90.00
_cell.angle_gamma   90.00
#
_symmetry.space_group_name_H-M   'P 1'
#
loop_
_entity.id
_entity.type
_entity.pdbx_description
1 polymer ?
#
loop_
_entity_poly.entity_id
_entity_poly.type
_entity_poly.pdbx_seq_one_letter_code
_entity_poly.pdbx_strand_id
1 'polypeptide(L)' 'MDGEAYFTFKPTDYKQNPSYKEWPFDRKMHLLLNIEAGGNWGGVKGADPSVFLQRMEVDYVRVY' A
#
# COMPACT_ATOMS: atom_id res chain seq x y z
N MET A 1 -2.31 -5.57 -11.91
CA MET A 1 -1.99 -6.96 -11.56
C MET A 1 -1.59 -7.64 -12.85
N ASP A 2 -0.44 -8.30 -12.88
CA ASP A 2 0.06 -9.02 -14.07
C ASP A 2 0.09 -8.18 -15.36
N GLY A 3 0.54 -6.92 -15.24
CA GLY A 3 0.60 -5.97 -16.35
C GLY A 3 -0.71 -5.23 -16.65
N GLU A 4 -1.82 -5.61 -16.03
CA GLU A 4 -3.10 -4.93 -16.20
C GLU A 4 -3.36 -3.87 -15.13
N ALA A 5 -3.89 -2.72 -15.51
CA ALA A 5 -4.24 -1.67 -14.54
C ALA A 5 -5.46 -2.11 -13.71
N TYR A 6 -5.28 -2.29 -12.39
CA TYR A 6 -6.37 -2.63 -11.47
C TYR A 6 -7.04 -1.37 -10.88
N PHE A 7 -6.27 -0.31 -10.69
CA PHE A 7 -6.73 0.94 -10.09
C PHE A 7 -5.98 2.12 -10.69
N THR A 8 -6.66 3.26 -10.81
CA THR A 8 -6.06 4.54 -11.20
C THR A 8 -6.67 5.63 -10.30
N PHE A 9 -5.83 6.55 -9.84
CA PHE A 9 -6.26 7.72 -9.08
C PHE A 9 -5.90 9.00 -9.85
N LYS A 10 -6.90 9.83 -10.12
CA LYS A 10 -6.72 11.17 -10.69
C LYS A 10 -7.32 12.18 -9.71
N PRO A 11 -6.51 13.08 -9.11
CA PRO A 11 -7.01 13.98 -8.07
C PRO A 11 -8.05 14.97 -8.60
N THR A 12 -7.99 15.28 -9.90
CA THR A 12 -8.95 16.13 -10.61
C THR A 12 -10.36 15.54 -10.71
N ASP A 13 -10.50 14.21 -10.58
CA ASP A 13 -11.81 13.57 -10.59
C ASP A 13 -12.61 13.88 -9.31
N TYR A 14 -11.92 14.35 -8.25
CA TYR A 14 -12.52 14.67 -6.94
C TYR A 14 -12.46 16.17 -6.61
N LYS A 15 -11.47 16.90 -7.16
CA LYS A 15 -11.28 18.34 -6.90
C LYS A 15 -10.69 19.03 -8.12
N GLN A 16 -11.38 20.05 -8.63
CA GLN A 16 -10.97 20.78 -9.84
C GLN A 16 -9.53 21.32 -9.77
N ASN A 17 -9.13 21.87 -8.63
CA ASN A 17 -7.78 22.40 -8.37
C ASN A 17 -7.18 21.69 -7.14
N PRO A 18 -6.59 20.50 -7.31
CA PRO A 18 -6.04 19.73 -6.20
C PRO A 18 -4.77 20.37 -5.66
N SER A 19 -4.56 20.23 -4.35
CA SER A 19 -3.36 20.66 -3.65
C SER A 19 -2.58 19.44 -3.15
N TYR A 20 -1.47 19.68 -2.44
CA TYR A 20 -0.69 18.61 -1.81
C TYR A 20 -1.51 17.71 -0.86
N LYS A 21 -2.64 18.20 -0.33
CA LYS A 21 -3.55 17.41 0.53
C LYS A 21 -4.25 16.29 -0.23
N GLU A 22 -4.54 16.52 -1.51
CA GLU A 22 -5.17 15.54 -2.40
C GLU A 22 -4.15 14.78 -3.24
N TRP A 23 -2.99 15.40 -3.54
CA TRP A 23 -1.90 14.80 -4.31
C TRP A 23 -0.52 15.10 -3.70
N PRO A 24 -0.08 14.33 -2.69
CA PRO A 24 1.25 14.49 -2.07
C PRO A 24 2.38 13.78 -2.84
N PHE A 25 2.10 13.20 -4.01
CA PHE A 25 3.01 12.32 -4.75
C PHE A 25 4.00 13.07 -5.67
N ASP A 26 4.26 14.35 -5.41
CA ASP A 26 5.22 15.22 -6.11
C ASP A 26 6.53 15.43 -5.31
N ARG A 27 6.78 14.58 -4.31
CA ARG A 27 7.95 14.65 -3.41
C ARG A 27 8.66 13.30 -3.34
N LYS A 28 9.89 13.32 -2.82
CA LYS A 28 10.67 12.10 -2.58
C LYS A 28 9.94 11.20 -1.58
N MET A 29 9.77 9.94 -1.96
CA MET A 29 9.24 8.87 -1.12
C MET A 29 10.23 7.71 -1.08
N HIS A 30 10.05 6.80 -0.14
CA HIS A 30 10.81 5.56 -0.04
C HIS A 30 9.86 4.36 0.03
N LEU A 31 10.36 3.18 -0.34
CA LEU A 31 9.59 1.95 -0.26
C LEU A 31 9.54 1.46 1.19
N LEU A 32 8.37 0.97 1.61
CA LEU A 32 8.17 0.27 2.87
C LEU A 32 7.54 -1.10 2.55
N LEU A 33 8.11 -2.16 3.11
CA LEU A 33 7.65 -3.53 2.96
C LEU A 33 7.59 -4.15 4.37
N ASN A 34 6.42 -4.60 4.79
CA ASN A 34 6.21 -5.16 6.12
C ASN A 34 5.14 -6.25 6.11
N ILE A 35 5.19 -7.14 7.10
CA ILE A 35 4.08 -8.01 7.48
C ILE A 35 3.50 -7.41 8.76
N GLU A 36 2.28 -6.90 8.70
CA GLU A 36 1.55 -6.48 9.90
C GLU A 36 0.75 -7.67 10.47
N ALA A 37 0.80 -7.87 11.79
CA ALA A 37 0.06 -8.91 12.48
C ALA A 37 -0.95 -8.27 13.45
N GLY A 38 -2.24 -8.35 13.14
CA GLY A 38 -3.29 -7.74 13.94
C GLY A 38 -3.54 -6.27 13.56
N GLY A 39 -3.66 -5.41 14.58
CA GLY A 39 -4.03 -4.00 14.40
C GLY A 39 -5.52 -3.79 14.16
N ASN A 40 -5.95 -2.52 14.08
CA ASN A 40 -7.37 -2.15 13.94
C ASN A 40 -8.01 -2.68 12.65
N TRP A 41 -7.21 -2.89 11.60
CA TRP A 41 -7.66 -3.44 10.33
C TRP A 41 -7.27 -4.90 10.15
N GLY A 42 -5.98 -5.24 10.24
CA GLY A 42 -5.51 -6.61 10.04
C GLY A 42 -5.99 -7.61 11.10
N GLY A 43 -6.38 -7.12 12.29
CA GLY A 43 -6.89 -7.90 13.41
C GLY A 43 -8.39 -7.72 13.66
N VAL A 44 -9.16 -7.20 12.70
CA VAL A 44 -10.61 -6.94 12.89
C VAL A 44 -11.39 -8.21 13.26
N LYS A 45 -10.88 -9.39 12.90
CA LYS A 45 -11.42 -10.71 13.27
C LYS A 45 -10.60 -11.42 14.35
N GLY A 46 -9.74 -10.69 15.05
CA GLY A 46 -8.68 -11.26 15.88
C GLY A 46 -7.45 -11.68 15.07
N ALA A 47 -6.37 -11.99 15.77
CA ALA A 47 -5.17 -12.61 15.19
C ALA A 47 -5.14 -14.08 15.61
N ASP A 48 -5.01 -14.99 14.64
CA ASP A 48 -4.86 -16.42 14.93
C ASP A 48 -3.42 -16.72 15.35
N PRO A 49 -3.18 -17.17 16.60
CA PRO A 49 -1.82 -17.44 17.06
C PRO A 49 -1.17 -18.64 16.36
N SER A 50 -1.96 -19.55 15.77
CA SER A 50 -1.44 -20.73 15.10
C SER A 50 -0.73 -20.39 13.79
N VAL A 51 -0.99 -19.21 13.21
CA VAL A 51 -0.40 -18.77 11.94
C VAL A 51 0.83 -17.88 12.12
N PHE A 52 1.32 -17.67 13.34
CA PHE A 52 2.61 -17.00 13.54
C PHE A 52 3.73 -17.76 12.80
N LEU A 53 4.76 -17.03 12.32
CA LEU A 53 5.84 -17.49 11.39
C LEU A 53 5.57 -17.33 9.88
N GLN A 54 4.66 -16.42 9.48
CA GLN A 54 4.52 -16.06 8.07
C GLN A 54 5.79 -15.43 7.49
N ARG A 55 6.01 -15.62 6.19
CA ARG A 55 7.13 -15.05 5.45
C ARG A 55 6.63 -14.26 4.26
N MET A 56 7.29 -13.15 3.97
CA MET A 56 7.12 -12.37 2.75
C MET A 56 8.38 -12.60 1.92
N GLU A 57 8.28 -13.46 0.92
CA GLU A 57 9.37 -13.78 0.01
C GLU A 57 9.40 -12.74 -1.12
N VAL A 58 10.52 -12.03 -1.25
CA VAL A 58 10.71 -10.98 -2.26
C VAL A 58 11.93 -11.36 -3.10
N ASP A 59 11.69 -11.76 -4.35
CA ASP A 59 12.75 -12.13 -5.28
C ASP A 59 13.61 -10.91 -5.67
N TYR A 60 12.96 -9.78 -6.00
CA TYR A 60 13.65 -8.52 -6.28
C TYR A 60 12.79 -7.29 -6.04
N VAL A 61 13.45 -6.15 -5.85
CA VAL A 61 12.86 -4.80 -5.89
C VAL A 61 13.50 -4.04 -7.04
N ARG A 62 12.70 -3.42 -7.91
CA ARG A 62 13.18 -2.58 -9.02
C ARG A 62 12.51 -1.21 -8.94
N VAL A 63 13.30 -0.16 -9.15
CA VAL A 63 12.86 1.24 -9.24
C VAL A 63 13.41 1.79 -10.55
N TYR A 64 12.59 2.50 -11.31
CA TYR A 64 12.92 3.07 -12.61
C TYR A 64 12.65 4.57 -12.63
#